data_AF-A0A8J6T6G2-F1
#
_entry.id   AF-A0A8J6T6G2-F1
#
_cell.length_a   1.000
_cell.length_b   1.000
_cell.length_c   1.000
_cell.angle_alpha   90.00
_cell.angle_beta   90.00
_cell.angle_gamma   90.00
#
_symmetry.space_group_name_H-M   'P 1'
#
loop_
_entity.id
_entity.type
_entity.pdbx_description
1 polymer ?
#
loop_
_entity_poly.entity_id
_entity_poly.type
_entity_poly.pdbx_seq_one_letter_code
_entity_poly.pdbx_strand_id
1 'polypeptide(L)' 'MLLEVAPDRIDFAEEMGPIIVHFSEGRKPVLLEIMDASEFIASATRSTIKARDAEPVELNY' A
#
# COMPACT_ATOMS: atom_id res chain seq x y z
N MET A 1 9.97 -1.40 -1.88
CA MET A 1 9.33 -2.61 -2.47
C MET A 1 8.64 -2.19 -3.75
N LEU A 2 8.72 -2.99 -4.80
CA LEU A 2 8.12 -2.69 -6.10
C LEU A 2 6.96 -3.65 -6.38
N LEU A 3 5.82 -3.12 -6.82
CA LEU A 3 4.65 -3.89 -7.23
C LEU A 3 4.22 -3.45 -8.62
N GLU A 4 4.39 -4.33 -9.61
CA GLU A 4 3.95 -4.10 -10.97
C GLU A 4 2.42 -4.21 -11.05
N VAL A 5 1.79 -3.21 -11.67
CA VAL A 5 0.34 -3.09 -11.84
C VAL A 5 -0.04 -3.37 -13.30
N ALA A 6 0.78 -2.90 -14.24
CA ALA A 6 0.55 -3.05 -15.67
C ALA A 6 1.89 -3.12 -16.43
N PRO A 7 1.93 -3.75 -17.62
CA PRO A 7 3.15 -3.91 -18.41
C PRO A 7 3.50 -2.68 -19.27
N ASP A 8 2.73 -1.58 -19.14
CA ASP A 8 2.94 -0.34 -19.87
C ASP A 8 4.31 0.30 -19.56
N ARG A 9 4.76 1.23 -20.41
CA ARG A 9 5.99 1.98 -20.18
C ARG A 9 5.77 3.07 -19.12
N ILE A 10 6.74 3.20 -18.21
CA ILE A 10 6.81 4.32 -17.25
C ILE A 10 7.24 5.60 -17.97
N ASP A 11 6.51 6.68 -17.72
CA ASP A 11 6.73 8.02 -18.27
C ASP A 11 7.13 9.02 -17.17
N PHE A 12 6.36 9.07 -16.07
CA PHE A 12 6.65 9.91 -14.92
C PHE A 12 6.23 9.24 -13.61
N ALA A 13 6.60 9.81 -12.48
CA ALA A 13 6.18 9.33 -11.16
C ALA A 13 5.73 10.49 -10.26
N GLU A 14 4.81 10.20 -9.35
CA GLU A 14 4.34 11.14 -8.33
C GLU A 14 4.49 10.52 -6.94
N GLU A 15 5.02 11.30 -6.00
CA GLU A 15 5.14 10.91 -4.59
C GLU A 15 3.81 11.18 -3.88
N MET A 16 3.25 10.14 -3.27
CA MET A 16 2.01 10.19 -2.50
C MET A 16 2.27 9.68 -1.07
N GLY A 17 3.09 10.42 -0.34
CA GLY A 17 3.55 10.04 1.01
C GLY A 17 4.58 8.91 0.93
N PRO A 18 4.40 7.78 1.64
CA PRO A 18 5.39 6.68 1.65
C PRO A 18 5.35 5.82 0.38
N ILE A 19 4.60 6.23 -0.65
CA ILE A 19 4.43 5.49 -1.90
C ILE A 19 4.76 6.44 -3.06
N ILE A 20 5.60 5.97 -3.98
CA ILE A 20 5.83 6.60 -5.27
C ILE A 20 5.03 5.81 -6.31
N VAL A 21 4.14 6.49 -7.01
CA VAL A 21 3.32 5.91 -8.08
C VAL A 21 3.95 6.27 -9.41
N HIS A 22 4.37 5.25 -10.17
CA HIS A 22 4.88 5.41 -11.52
C HIS A 22 3.73 5.28 -12.51
N PHE A 23 3.61 6.24 -13.42
CA PHE A 23 2.53 6.33 -14.40
C PHE A 23 3.08 6.19 -15.82
N SER A 24 2.22 5.74 -16.73
CA SER A 24 2.44 5.88 -18.17
C SER A 24 2.08 7.29 -18.65
N GLU A 25 2.42 7.60 -19.91
CA GLU A 25 2.09 8.88 -20.56
C GLU A 25 0.58 9.22 -20.47
N GLY A 26 -0.28 8.19 -20.49
CA GLY A 26 -1.73 8.31 -20.31
C GLY A 26 -2.20 8.48 -18.86
N ARG A 27 -1.29 8.75 -17.92
CA ARG A 27 -1.54 8.85 -16.46
C ARG A 27 -2.16 7.60 -15.85
N LYS A 28 -1.89 6.41 -16.42
CA LYS A 28 -2.30 5.12 -15.82
C LYS A 28 -1.21 4.61 -14.87
N PRO A 29 -1.53 4.12 -13.67
CA PRO A 29 -0.53 3.52 -12.79
C PRO A 29 0.07 2.26 -13.42
N VAL A 30 1.39 2.16 -13.38
CA VAL A 30 2.18 1.06 -13.96
C VAL A 30 2.92 0.29 -12.88
N LEU A 31 3.54 1.02 -11.95
CA LEU A 31 4.37 0.45 -10.89
C LEU A 31 4.15 1.23 -9.60
N LEU A 32 4.00 0.53 -8.49
CA LEU A 32 3.97 1.11 -7.16
C LEU A 32 5.29 0.84 -6.46
N GLU A 33 5.89 1.89 -5.92
CA GLU A 33 7.08 1.80 -5.11
C GLU A 33 6.77 2.22 -3.67
N ILE A 34 6.82 1.25 -2.77
CA ILE A 34 6.61 1.48 -1.34
C ILE A 34 7.97 1.74 -0.69
N MET A 35 8.12 2.94 -0.14
CA MET A 35 9.26 3.37 0.66
C MET A 35 9.21 2.70 2.04
N ASP A 36 10.38 2.41 2.63
CA ASP A 36 10.49 1.72 3.93
C ASP A 36 9.56 0.51 4.07
N ALA A 37 9.59 -0.37 3.07
CA ALA A 37 8.69 -1.53 2.99
C ALA A 37 8.75 -2.43 4.23
N SER A 38 9.87 -2.45 4.95
CA SER A 38 10.00 -3.13 6.25
C SER A 38 9.03 -2.58 7.29
N GLU A 39 8.94 -1.25 7.43
CA GLU A 39 8.02 -0.59 8.36
C GLU A 39 6.58 -0.75 7.90
N PHE A 40 6.32 -0.67 6.58
CA PHE A 40 5.00 -0.94 6.01
C PHE A 40 4.51 -2.34 6.40
N ILE A 41 5.32 -3.39 6.17
CA ILE A 41 4.97 -4.77 6.52
C ILE A 41 4.82 -4.95 8.04
N ALA A 42 5.72 -4.34 8.84
CA ALA A 42 5.65 -4.40 10.29
C ALA A 42 4.35 -3.77 10.82
N SER A 43 3.94 -2.62 10.28
CA SER A 43 2.70 -1.94 10.65
C SER A 43 1.44 -2.76 10.29
N ALA A 44 1.42 -3.39 9.12
CA ALA A 44 0.35 -4.28 8.69
C ALA A 44 0.24 -5.51 9.60
N THR A 45 1.38 -6.08 9.98
CA THR A 45 1.46 -7.24 10.87
C THR A 45 0.98 -6.91 12.29
N ARG A 46 1.37 -5.77 12.86
CA ARG A 46 0.87 -5.33 14.18
C ARG A 46 -0.65 -5.14 14.18
N SER A 47 -1.20 -4.63 13.09
CA SER A 47 -2.65 -4.37 12.97
C SER A 47 -3.47 -5.67 12.97
N THR A 48 -2.99 -6.73 12.31
CA THR A 48 -3.68 -8.03 12.30
C THR A 48 -3.60 -8.75 13.65
N ILE A 49 -2.50 -8.61 14.40
CA ILE A 49 -2.39 -9.15 15.76
C ILE A 49 -3.39 -8.46 16.68
N LYS A 50 -3.42 -7.12 16.68
CA LYS A 50 -4.33 -6.35 17.55
C LYS A 50 -5.81 -6.65 17.29
N ALA A 51 -6.17 -6.96 16.04
CA ALA A 51 -7.54 -7.34 15.68
C ALA A 51 -7.96 -8.71 16.24
N ARG A 52 -7.01 -9.62 16.50
CA ARG A 52 -7.30 -10.95 17.08
C ARG A 52 -7.47 -10.90 18.60
N ASP A 53 -6.88 -9.91 19.26
CA ASP A 53 -6.99 -9.70 20.71
C ASP A 53 -8.22 -8.85 21.10
N ALA A 54 -8.94 -8.29 20.12
CA ALA A 54 -10.16 -7.54 20.37
C ALA A 54 -11.34 -8.49 20.59
N GLU A 55 -11.87 -8.54 21.81
CA GLU A 55 -13.11 -9.27 22.09
C GLU A 55 -14.28 -8.64 21.33
N PRO A 56 -15.14 -9.44 20.65
CA PRO A 56 -16.34 -8.92 20.01
C PRO A 56 -17.26 -8.29 21.06
N VAL A 57 -17.53 -6.99 20.93
CA VAL A 57 -18.52 -6.32 21.77
C VAL A 57 -19.89 -6.45 21.09
N GLU A 58 -20.81 -7.22 21.69
CA GLU A 58 -22.20 -7.25 21.25
C GLU A 58 -22.85 -5.89 21.52
N LEU A 59 -23.35 -5.26 20.46
CA LEU A 59 -24.16 -4.04 20.56
C LEU A 59 -25.61 -4.45 20.81
N ASN A 60 -26.03 -4.41 22.06
CA ASN A 60 -27.45 -4.56 22.44
C ASN A 60 -28.18 -3.23 22.16
N TYR A 61 -29.13 -3.27 21.22
CA TYR A 61 -30.08 -2.19 20.91
C TYR A 61 -31.35 -2.33 21.72
#